data_AF-A0AAW1LR26-F1
#
_entry.id   AF-A0AAW1LR26-F1
#
_cell.length_a   1.000
_cell.length_b   1.000
_cell.length_c   1.000
_cell.angle_alpha   90.00
_cell.angle_beta   90.00
_cell.angle_gamma   90.00
#
_symmetry.space_group_name_H-M   'P 1'
#
loop_
_entity.id
_entity.type
_entity.pdbx_description
1 polymer ?
#
loop_
_entity_poly.entity_id
_entity_poly.type
_entity_poly.pdbx_seq_one_letter_code
_entity_poly.pdbx_strand_id
1 'polypeptide(L)'
;MPLSAVRERASKALSRLIAVVKSLASRRLPFRGRDEYFGSPHNGNYLMCLELIAEFDPFFASHISKYGNKRSGSGGVSYLSSRICNEVITIMATKVTQQIMTEVRSSKYFSIIVDSTPDISHVDQLTFVVRYVLEDGSPVERFVEFIPNTGHTREDMFAAIETTLQKHKINVLNCKRWKVLQAEIQLTKDLKKHSDGPNTLKSLSQTRWSTCAEACQSLSQWWEEIFSALKSIENNVTQKTSTKCEAKGIRLKLERLETAFMAKFWSFVTHRLNAINI
;
A
#
# COMPACT_ATOMS: atom_id res chain seq x y z
N MET A 1 28.28 43.23 3.28
CA MET A 1 28.83 41.85 3.26
C MET A 1 28.95 41.42 1.80
N PRO A 2 30.10 40.93 1.33
CA PRO A 2 30.27 40.53 -0.07
C PRO A 2 29.36 39.34 -0.45
N LEU A 3 28.94 39.26 -1.71
CA LEU A 3 28.03 38.22 -2.23
C LEU A 3 28.52 36.78 -1.97
N SER A 4 29.83 36.55 -2.06
CA SER A 4 30.47 35.26 -1.75
C SER A 4 30.22 34.82 -0.31
N ALA A 5 30.37 35.74 0.66
CA ALA A 5 30.11 35.46 2.07
C ALA A 5 28.62 35.22 2.35
N VAL A 6 27.70 35.87 1.63
CA VAL A 6 26.25 35.59 1.74
C VAL A 6 25.95 34.15 1.33
N ARG A 7 26.49 33.74 0.17
CA ARG A 7 26.32 32.38 -0.35
C ARG A 7 26.91 31.32 0.57
N GLU A 8 28.08 31.58 1.14
CA GLU A 8 28.73 30.67 2.08
C GLU A 8 27.89 30.49 3.36
N ARG A 9 27.38 31.57 3.95
CA ARG A 9 26.50 31.50 5.13
C ARG A 9 25.21 30.74 4.83
N ALA A 10 24.58 30.98 3.68
CA ALA A 10 23.39 30.25 3.26
C ALA A 10 23.66 28.76 3.09
N SER A 11 24.79 28.39 2.45
CA SER A 11 25.20 27.00 2.27
C SER A 11 25.44 26.30 3.61
N LYS A 12 26.11 26.97 4.55
CA LYS A 12 26.31 26.47 5.92
C LYS A 12 24.97 26.22 6.62
N ALA A 13 24.05 27.18 6.63
CA ALA A 13 22.73 26.98 7.23
C ALA A 13 21.98 25.80 6.59
N LEU A 14 21.91 25.76 5.25
CA LEU A 14 21.19 24.70 4.53
C LEU A 14 21.76 23.31 4.78
N SER A 15 23.09 23.16 4.86
CA SER A 15 23.72 21.87 5.15
C SER A 15 23.27 21.27 6.49
N ARG A 16 23.05 22.10 7.51
CA ARG A 16 22.54 21.67 8.83
C ARG A 16 21.08 21.24 8.73
N LEU A 17 20.25 22.01 8.02
CA LEU A 17 18.85 21.65 7.79
C LEU A 17 18.72 20.30 7.07
N ILE A 18 19.49 20.10 5.99
CA ILE A 18 19.51 18.84 5.24
C ILE A 18 19.99 17.69 6.14
N ALA A 19 21.02 17.90 6.97
CA ALA A 19 21.53 16.87 7.88
C ALA A 19 20.46 16.45 8.91
N VAL A 20 19.71 17.41 9.47
CA VAL A 20 18.58 17.12 10.37
C VAL A 20 17.48 16.36 9.64
N VAL A 21 17.05 16.84 8.47
CA VAL A 21 15.98 16.19 7.69
C VAL A 21 16.36 14.75 7.35
N LYS A 22 17.58 14.52 6.85
CA LYS A 22 18.12 13.19 6.56
C LYS A 22 18.12 12.31 7.82
N SER A 23 18.53 12.86 8.95
CA SER A 23 18.67 12.12 10.21
C SER A 23 17.33 11.68 10.79
N LEU A 24 16.30 12.54 10.70
CA LEU A 24 14.94 12.22 11.15
C LEU A 24 14.28 11.22 10.19
N ALA A 25 14.35 11.46 8.88
CA ALA A 25 13.76 10.59 7.87
C ALA A 25 14.32 9.17 7.91
N SER A 26 15.65 9.04 7.98
CA SER A 26 16.32 7.71 8.01
C SER A 26 15.98 6.89 9.26
N ARG A 27 15.56 7.55 10.35
CA ARG A 27 15.17 6.91 11.62
C ARG A 27 13.66 6.84 11.83
N ARG A 28 12.87 7.25 10.82
CA ARG A 28 11.39 7.28 10.88
C ARG A 28 10.85 8.11 12.05
N LEU A 29 11.56 9.18 12.41
CA LEU A 29 11.15 10.08 13.49
C LEU A 29 10.19 11.15 12.95
N PRO A 30 9.12 11.49 13.70
CA PRO A 30 8.21 12.55 13.30
C PRO A 30 8.94 13.90 13.32
N PHE A 31 8.62 14.79 12.37
CA PHE A 31 9.30 16.09 12.25
C PHE A 31 8.64 17.18 13.09
N ARG A 32 7.31 17.07 13.27
CA ARG A 32 6.44 18.11 13.84
C ARG A 32 6.03 17.75 15.26
N GLY A 33 5.77 18.79 16.05
CA GLY A 33 5.26 18.70 17.42
C GLY A 33 3.90 19.38 17.51
N ARG A 34 3.53 19.82 18.71
CA ARG A 34 2.27 20.55 18.93
C ARG A 34 2.35 22.00 18.46
N ASP A 35 3.57 22.54 18.42
CA ASP A 35 3.85 23.89 17.96
C ASP A 35 5.12 23.98 17.11
N GLU A 36 5.36 25.16 16.53
CA GLU A 36 6.45 25.42 15.59
C GLU A 36 7.31 26.64 15.99
N TYR A 37 7.52 26.86 17.29
CA TYR A 37 8.42 27.92 17.79
C TYR A 37 9.62 27.35 18.55
N PHE A 38 10.77 28.01 18.40
CA PHE A 38 12.00 27.70 19.12
C PHE A 38 11.85 28.04 20.61
N GLY A 39 12.41 27.19 21.47
CA GLY A 39 12.37 27.25 22.93
C GLY A 39 11.18 26.50 23.54
N SER A 40 10.26 25.95 22.73
CA SER A 40 9.14 25.16 23.23
C SER A 40 9.56 23.73 23.59
N PRO A 41 9.20 23.21 24.77
CA PRO A 41 9.32 21.78 25.05
C PRO A 41 8.32 20.93 24.24
N HIS A 42 7.42 21.56 23.50
CA HIS A 42 6.39 20.91 22.67
C HIS A 42 6.61 21.09 21.16
N ASN A 43 7.74 21.68 20.77
CA ASN A 43 8.11 21.76 19.37
C ASN A 43 8.42 20.36 18.80
N GLY A 44 8.47 20.26 17.47
CA GLY A 44 8.78 19.01 16.79
C GLY A 44 10.28 18.67 16.81
N ASN A 45 10.61 17.40 16.57
CA ASN A 45 12.00 16.93 16.53
C ASN A 45 12.88 17.72 15.55
N TYR A 46 12.30 18.28 14.49
CA TYR A 46 13.03 19.15 13.57
C TYR A 46 13.58 20.38 14.29
N LEU A 47 12.76 21.13 15.04
CA LEU A 47 13.20 22.33 15.75
C LEU A 47 14.11 21.97 16.92
N MET A 48 13.79 20.93 17.69
CA MET A 48 14.65 20.41 18.75
C MET A 48 16.06 20.08 18.25
N CYS A 49 16.20 19.40 17.10
CA CYS A 49 17.52 19.11 16.54
C CYS A 49 18.28 20.38 16.11
N LEU A 50 17.57 21.41 15.62
CA LEU A 50 18.19 22.68 15.26
C LEU A 50 18.66 23.44 16.50
N GLU A 51 17.92 23.37 17.61
CA GLU A 51 18.31 23.91 18.91
C GLU A 51 19.57 23.21 19.42
N LEU A 52 19.60 21.88 19.38
CA LEU A 52 20.76 21.09 19.78
C LEU A 52 22.01 21.44 18.95
N ILE A 53 21.88 21.59 17.63
CA ILE A 53 23.01 22.02 16.78
C ILE A 53 23.49 23.42 17.18
N ALA A 54 22.57 24.32 17.52
CA ALA A 54 22.91 25.69 17.92
C ALA A 54 23.69 25.76 19.24
N GLU A 55 23.57 24.79 20.14
CA GLU A 55 24.41 24.72 21.35
C GLU A 55 25.91 24.65 21.02
N PHE A 56 26.25 24.03 19.89
CA PHE A 56 27.64 23.81 19.48
C PHE A 56 28.06 24.66 18.26
N ASP A 57 27.14 25.44 17.70
CA ASP A 57 27.37 26.24 16.50
C ASP A 57 26.97 27.71 16.72
N PRO A 58 27.92 28.57 17.10
CA PRO A 58 27.64 29.98 17.37
C PRO A 58 27.05 30.74 16.17
N PHE A 59 27.45 30.37 14.95
CA PHE A 59 26.87 30.96 13.73
C PHE A 59 25.39 30.60 13.61
N PHE A 60 25.06 29.33 13.84
CA PHE A 60 23.69 28.85 13.74
C PHE A 60 22.81 29.35 14.88
N ALA A 61 23.35 29.43 16.12
CA ALA A 61 22.68 30.05 17.25
C ALA A 61 22.30 31.51 16.97
N SER A 62 23.23 32.32 16.45
CA SER A 62 22.97 33.69 16.03
C SER A 62 21.90 33.75 14.94
N HIS A 63 21.90 32.79 14.01
CA HIS A 63 20.89 32.71 12.96
C HIS A 63 19.49 32.40 13.53
N ILE A 64 19.35 31.41 14.41
CA ILE A 64 18.08 31.08 15.08
C ILE A 64 17.58 32.26 15.90
N SER A 65 18.43 32.89 16.71
CA SER A 65 18.04 34.08 17.50
C SER A 65 17.45 35.20 16.63
N LYS A 66 18.03 35.41 15.43
CA LYS A 66 17.59 36.46 14.52
C LYS A 66 16.33 36.12 13.71
N TYR A 67 16.06 34.84 13.42
CA TYR A 67 15.05 34.43 12.43
C TYR A 67 14.05 33.35 12.90
N GLY A 68 14.33 32.64 13.99
CA GLY A 68 13.63 31.43 14.40
C GLY A 68 12.16 31.63 14.74
N ASN A 69 11.83 32.70 15.47
CA ASN A 69 10.46 32.98 15.95
C ASN A 69 9.82 34.19 15.26
N LYS A 70 10.32 34.61 14.09
CA LYS A 70 9.74 35.75 13.36
C LYS A 70 8.44 35.35 12.68
N ARG A 71 7.38 36.16 12.87
CA ARG A 71 6.08 35.96 12.21
C ARG A 71 6.21 36.06 10.69
N SER A 72 5.54 35.16 9.97
CA SER A 72 5.29 35.30 8.54
C SER A 72 4.66 36.66 8.26
N GLY A 73 5.32 37.48 7.42
CA GLY A 73 4.87 38.83 7.08
C GLY A 73 5.78 39.97 7.56
N SER A 74 6.75 39.74 8.45
CA SER A 74 7.68 40.80 8.90
C SER A 74 8.83 41.13 7.92
N GLY A 75 8.70 40.75 6.64
CA GLY A 75 9.70 41.00 5.59
C GLY A 75 10.98 40.16 5.66
N GLY A 76 11.09 39.20 6.59
CA GLY A 76 12.25 38.30 6.70
C GLY A 76 11.94 36.89 6.21
N VAL A 77 12.69 36.38 5.24
CA VAL A 77 12.64 34.96 4.83
C VAL A 77 13.29 34.12 5.93
N SER A 78 12.49 33.34 6.67
CA SER A 78 13.01 32.36 7.64
C SER A 78 13.20 31.01 6.95
N TYR A 79 14.46 30.62 6.73
CA TYR A 79 14.86 29.31 6.20
C TYR A 79 14.62 28.16 7.21
N LEU A 80 14.26 28.49 8.44
CA LEU A 80 14.06 27.55 9.54
C LEU A 80 12.60 27.06 9.65
N SER A 81 11.70 27.62 8.85
CA SER A 81 10.27 27.29 8.91
C SER A 81 9.95 25.87 8.46
N SER A 82 8.79 25.39 8.92
CA SER A 82 8.20 24.12 8.48
C SER A 82 8.00 24.04 6.97
N ARG A 83 7.62 25.15 6.33
CA ARG A 83 7.50 25.26 4.88
C ARG A 83 8.80 24.87 4.17
N ILE A 84 9.92 25.47 4.58
CA ILE A 84 11.24 25.19 3.97
C ILE A 84 11.68 23.75 4.27
N CYS A 85 11.42 23.26 5.49
CA CYS A 85 11.64 21.85 5.82
C CYS A 85 10.85 20.92 4.88
N ASN A 86 9.58 21.22 4.57
CA ASN A 86 8.78 20.42 3.64
C ASN A 86 9.32 20.49 2.20
N GLU A 87 9.83 21.65 1.77
CA GLU A 87 10.50 21.80 0.46
C GLU A 87 11.75 20.90 0.38
N VAL A 88 12.59 20.90 1.41
CA VAL A 88 13.77 20.03 1.50
C VAL A 88 13.36 18.55 1.47
N ILE A 89 12.35 18.16 2.25
CA ILE A 89 11.81 16.79 2.24
C ILE A 89 11.37 16.40 0.83
N THR A 90 10.61 17.27 0.15
CA THR A 90 10.10 17.02 -1.21
C THR A 90 11.24 16.84 -2.22
N ILE A 91 12.27 17.67 -2.16
CA ILE A 91 13.45 17.55 -3.02
C ILE A 91 14.18 16.23 -2.76
N MET A 92 14.40 15.89 -1.48
CA MET A 92 15.06 14.65 -1.09
C MET A 92 14.27 13.42 -1.53
N ALA A 93 12.96 13.40 -1.29
CA ALA A 93 12.06 12.33 -1.73
C ALA A 93 12.13 12.15 -3.24
N THR A 94 12.06 13.25 -4.00
CA THR A 94 12.19 13.22 -5.47
C THR A 94 13.50 12.56 -5.91
N LYS A 95 14.63 12.92 -5.28
CA LYS A 95 15.95 12.34 -5.59
C LYS A 95 16.01 10.85 -5.26
N VAL A 96 15.48 10.45 -4.11
CA VAL A 96 15.40 9.03 -3.71
C VAL A 96 14.53 8.24 -4.69
N THR A 97 13.35 8.73 -5.03
CA THR A 97 12.47 8.08 -6.02
C THR A 97 13.13 7.99 -7.38
N GLN A 98 13.81 9.04 -7.85
CA GLN A 98 14.56 9.00 -9.12
C GLN A 98 15.64 7.92 -9.12
N GLN A 99 16.37 7.77 -8.01
CA GLN A 99 17.38 6.72 -7.87
C GLN A 99 16.74 5.32 -7.89
N ILE A 100 15.67 5.10 -7.12
CA ILE A 100 14.91 3.84 -7.13
C ILE A 100 14.45 3.50 -8.55
N MET A 101 13.89 4.47 -9.27
CA MET A 101 13.43 4.24 -10.64
C MET A 101 14.56 3.98 -11.64
N THR A 102 15.76 4.49 -11.39
CA THR A 102 16.94 4.16 -12.19
C THR A 102 17.31 2.70 -12.00
N GLU A 103 17.37 2.23 -10.76
CA GLU A 103 17.69 0.84 -10.41
C GLU A 103 16.61 -0.15 -10.88
N VAL A 104 15.33 0.21 -10.76
CA VAL A 104 14.22 -0.62 -11.28
C VAL A 104 14.32 -0.81 -12.79
N ARG A 105 14.74 0.22 -13.53
CA ARG A 105 14.87 0.15 -15.00
C ARG A 105 16.11 -0.62 -15.45
N SER A 106 17.18 -0.64 -14.66
CA SER A 106 18.35 -1.48 -14.94
C SER A 106 18.12 -2.94 -14.54
N SER A 107 17.22 -3.20 -13.58
CA SER A 107 16.88 -4.56 -13.17
C SER A 107 16.11 -5.31 -14.25
N LYS A 108 16.55 -6.54 -14.55
CA LYS A 108 15.82 -7.48 -15.42
C LYS A 108 14.52 -7.97 -14.78
N TYR A 109 14.50 -8.10 -13.45
CA TYR A 109 13.39 -8.68 -12.71
C TYR A 109 12.94 -7.74 -11.60
N PHE A 110 11.66 -7.44 -11.60
CA PHE A 110 11.02 -6.72 -10.51
C PHE A 110 9.61 -7.27 -10.27
N SER A 111 9.10 -7.00 -9.08
CA SER A 111 7.71 -7.21 -8.72
C SER A 111 7.15 -5.95 -8.07
N ILE A 112 5.85 -5.74 -8.24
CA ILE A 112 5.13 -4.66 -7.60
C ILE A 112 4.31 -5.28 -6.47
N ILE A 113 4.33 -4.63 -5.32
CA ILE A 113 3.52 -4.97 -4.15
C ILE A 113 2.60 -3.77 -3.93
N VAL A 114 1.31 -4.05 -3.88
CA VAL A 114 0.27 -3.06 -3.60
C VAL A 114 -0.53 -3.56 -2.42
N ASP A 115 -0.60 -2.78 -1.35
CA ASP A 115 -1.31 -3.15 -0.13
C ASP A 115 -2.14 -1.99 0.40
N SER A 116 -3.30 -2.29 0.98
CA SER A 116 -4.21 -1.28 1.54
C SER A 116 -3.84 -1.00 2.99
N THR A 117 -3.61 0.26 3.32
CA THR A 117 -3.36 0.70 4.70
C THR A 117 -4.26 1.89 5.04
N PRO A 118 -4.92 1.90 6.21
CA PRO A 118 -5.61 3.10 6.67
C PRO A 118 -4.57 4.17 7.05
N ASP A 119 -4.87 5.43 6.73
CA ASP A 119 -4.10 6.58 7.22
C ASP A 119 -4.55 7.04 8.62
N ILE A 120 -3.95 8.11 9.15
CA ILE A 120 -4.29 8.65 10.48
C ILE A 120 -5.74 9.15 10.58
N SER A 121 -6.39 9.41 9.45
CA SER A 121 -7.80 9.83 9.37
C SER A 121 -8.72 8.63 9.12
N HIS A 122 -8.21 7.40 9.21
CA HIS A 122 -8.91 6.16 8.87
C HIS A 122 -9.39 6.09 7.41
N VAL A 123 -8.74 6.83 6.52
CA VAL A 123 -9.00 6.75 5.07
C VAL A 123 -8.04 5.74 4.47
N ASP A 124 -8.58 4.73 3.78
CA ASP A 124 -7.77 3.73 3.07
C ASP A 124 -6.92 4.38 1.98
N GLN A 125 -5.63 4.03 1.95
CA GLN A 125 -4.71 4.40 0.88
C GLN A 125 -3.96 3.13 0.43
N LEU A 126 -3.55 3.09 -0.84
CA LEU A 126 -2.75 1.98 -1.34
C LEU A 126 -1.27 2.33 -1.24
N THR A 127 -0.50 1.47 -0.58
CA THR A 127 0.96 1.53 -0.62
C THR A 127 1.44 0.97 -1.95
N PHE A 128 2.33 1.68 -2.64
CA PHE A 128 2.98 1.19 -3.85
C PHE A 128 4.46 0.93 -3.57
N VAL A 129 4.83 -0.34 -3.58
CA VAL A 129 6.19 -0.82 -3.30
C VAL A 129 6.71 -1.57 -4.52
N VAL A 130 7.98 -1.35 -4.85
CA VAL A 130 8.67 -2.12 -5.89
C VAL A 130 9.78 -2.94 -5.24
N ARG A 131 9.83 -4.21 -5.60
CA ARG A 131 10.90 -5.14 -5.23
C ARG A 131 11.69 -5.49 -6.48
N TYR A 132 13.02 -5.38 -6.41
CA TYR A 132 13.91 -5.63 -7.55
C TYR A 132 15.25 -6.15 -7.07
N VAL A 133 16.10 -6.57 -8.00
CA VAL A 133 17.43 -7.12 -7.73
C VAL A 133 18.47 -6.07 -8.13
N LEU A 134 19.38 -5.76 -7.21
CA LEU A 134 20.52 -4.88 -7.46
C LEU A 134 21.58 -5.58 -8.33
N GLU A 135 22.56 -4.83 -8.82
CA GLU A 135 23.62 -5.35 -9.68
C GLU A 135 24.47 -6.44 -8.99
N ASP A 136 24.59 -6.39 -7.67
CA ASP A 136 25.27 -7.40 -6.85
C ASP A 136 24.44 -8.67 -6.63
N GLY A 137 23.21 -8.74 -7.17
CA GLY A 137 22.28 -9.85 -6.99
C GLY A 137 21.41 -9.76 -5.74
N SER A 138 21.57 -8.72 -4.92
CA SER A 138 20.80 -8.55 -3.67
C SER A 138 19.35 -8.11 -3.97
N PRO A 139 18.33 -8.78 -3.43
CA PRO A 139 16.95 -8.32 -3.54
C PRO A 139 16.71 -7.14 -2.58
N VAL A 140 16.06 -6.10 -3.08
CA VAL A 140 15.67 -4.94 -2.27
C VAL A 140 14.20 -4.60 -2.48
N GLU A 141 13.58 -4.10 -1.41
CA GLU A 141 12.21 -3.56 -1.42
C GLU A 141 12.28 -2.05 -1.18
N ARG A 142 11.53 -1.30 -1.98
CA ARG A 142 11.51 0.17 -1.94
C ARG A 142 10.09 0.68 -2.02
N PHE A 143 9.70 1.43 -1.00
CA PHE A 143 8.51 2.25 -1.03
C PHE A 143 8.66 3.36 -2.08
N VAL A 144 7.62 3.55 -2.89
CA VAL A 144 7.59 4.57 -3.93
C VAL A 144 6.65 5.70 -3.55
N GLU A 145 5.38 5.39 -3.30
CA GLU A 145 4.38 6.37 -2.90
C GLU A 145 3.15 5.72 -2.26
N PHE A 146 2.34 6.56 -1.60
CA PHE A 146 0.96 6.26 -1.30
C PHE A 146 0.10 6.71 -2.47
N ILE A 147 -0.84 5.87 -2.88
CA ILE A 147 -1.86 6.18 -3.86
C ILE A 147 -3.14 6.50 -3.06
N PRO A 148 -3.77 7.67 -3.28
CA PRO A 148 -5.03 8.02 -2.63
C PRO A 148 -6.11 6.97 -2.87
N ASN A 149 -7.14 6.92 -2.01
CA ASN A 149 -8.27 6.02 -2.22
C ASN A 149 -8.90 6.24 -3.60
N THR A 150 -8.81 5.25 -4.48
CA THR A 150 -9.39 5.29 -5.82
C THR A 150 -10.71 4.54 -5.91
N GLY A 151 -11.18 3.93 -4.82
CA GLY A 151 -12.31 3.00 -4.79
C GLY A 151 -11.89 1.55 -4.56
N HIS A 152 -12.86 0.71 -4.18
CA HIS A 152 -12.61 -0.70 -3.84
C HIS A 152 -12.90 -1.67 -4.98
N THR A 153 -13.27 -1.17 -6.17
CA THR A 153 -13.45 -2.04 -7.32
C THR A 153 -12.10 -2.42 -7.90
N ARG A 154 -12.03 -3.60 -8.51
CA ARG A 154 -10.85 -4.06 -9.24
C ARG A 154 -10.50 -3.13 -10.40
N GLU A 155 -11.49 -2.49 -11.04
CA GLU A 155 -11.27 -1.54 -12.13
C GLU A 155 -10.57 -0.29 -11.62
N ASP A 156 -11.02 0.24 -10.49
CA ASP A 156 -10.42 1.40 -9.83
C ASP A 156 -8.97 1.13 -9.42
N MET A 157 -8.73 0.00 -8.73
CA MET A 157 -7.38 -0.39 -8.30
C MET A 157 -6.46 -0.59 -9.50
N PHE A 158 -6.93 -1.21 -10.57
CA PHE A 158 -6.12 -1.41 -11.77
C PHE A 158 -5.76 -0.08 -12.43
N ALA A 159 -6.72 0.84 -12.59
CA ALA A 159 -6.48 2.16 -13.15
C ALA A 159 -5.48 2.97 -12.31
N ALA A 160 -5.56 2.86 -10.98
CA ALA A 160 -4.64 3.50 -10.05
C ALA A 160 -3.20 2.96 -10.20
N ILE A 161 -3.06 1.64 -10.29
CA ILE A 161 -1.77 0.97 -10.53
C ILE A 161 -1.21 1.36 -11.91
N GLU A 162 -2.04 1.32 -12.96
CA GLU A 162 -1.63 1.68 -14.33
C GLU A 162 -1.15 3.13 -14.42
N THR A 163 -1.89 4.07 -13.80
CA THR A 163 -1.50 5.48 -13.71
C THR A 163 -0.17 5.65 -12.99
N THR A 164 0.04 4.90 -11.89
CA THR A 164 1.29 4.93 -11.12
C THR A 164 2.47 4.39 -11.93
N LEU A 165 2.27 3.31 -12.68
CA LEU A 165 3.29 2.74 -13.57
C LEU A 165 3.67 3.72 -14.70
N GLN A 166 2.70 4.40 -15.30
CA GLN A 166 2.92 5.40 -16.33
C GLN A 166 3.67 6.62 -15.78
N LYS A 167 3.22 7.14 -14.63
CA LYS A 167 3.87 8.25 -13.91
C LYS A 167 5.36 7.99 -13.67
N HIS A 168 5.70 6.77 -13.22
CA HIS A 168 7.08 6.37 -12.95
C HIS A 168 7.81 5.77 -14.14
N LYS A 169 7.17 5.66 -15.30
CA LYS A 169 7.74 5.05 -16.52
C LYS A 169 8.31 3.66 -16.25
N ILE A 170 7.55 2.83 -15.52
CA ILE A 170 7.88 1.42 -15.27
C ILE A 170 7.29 0.60 -16.42
N ASN A 171 8.16 -0.08 -17.18
CA ASN A 171 7.72 -0.87 -18.33
C ASN A 171 7.26 -2.25 -17.89
N VAL A 172 5.96 -2.52 -18.03
CA VAL A 172 5.32 -3.81 -17.73
C VAL A 172 4.89 -4.59 -18.99
N LEU A 173 5.21 -4.11 -20.19
CA LEU A 173 4.77 -4.72 -21.46
C LEU A 173 5.26 -6.16 -21.64
N ASN A 174 6.42 -6.49 -21.05
CA ASN A 174 7.00 -7.83 -21.09
C ASN A 174 6.63 -8.69 -19.87
N CYS A 175 5.83 -8.17 -18.94
CA CYS A 175 5.39 -8.91 -17.75
C CYS A 175 4.21 -9.83 -18.10
N LYS A 176 4.45 -11.14 -18.21
CA LYS A 176 3.40 -12.14 -18.50
C LYS A 176 2.17 -12.00 -17.59
N ARG A 177 2.40 -11.78 -16.29
CA ARG A 177 1.33 -11.63 -15.29
C ARG A 177 0.51 -10.35 -15.48
N TRP A 178 1.14 -9.27 -15.98
CA TRP A 178 0.44 -8.03 -16.33
C TRP A 178 -0.52 -8.25 -17.51
N LYS A 179 -0.10 -8.99 -18.54
CA LYS A 179 -0.97 -9.34 -19.68
C LYS A 179 -2.18 -10.17 -19.24
N VAL A 180 -1.99 -11.12 -18.32
CA VAL A 180 -3.09 -11.90 -17.74
C VAL A 180 -4.07 -11.00 -16.99
N LEU A 181 -3.55 -10.08 -16.16
CA LEU A 181 -4.38 -9.14 -15.41
C LEU A 181 -5.21 -8.23 -16.34
N GLN A 182 -4.60 -7.72 -17.41
CA GLN A 182 -5.29 -6.92 -18.44
C GLN A 182 -6.41 -7.70 -19.14
N ALA A 183 -6.13 -8.94 -19.55
CA ALA A 183 -7.11 -9.80 -20.22
C ALA A 183 -8.31 -10.09 -19.31
N GLU A 184 -8.05 -10.40 -18.04
CA GLU A 184 -9.10 -10.71 -17.06
C GLU A 184 -10.04 -9.53 -16.83
N ILE A 185 -9.51 -8.30 -16.77
CA ILE A 185 -10.31 -7.08 -16.61
C ILE A 185 -11.16 -6.81 -17.86
N GLN A 186 -10.64 -7.10 -19.05
CA GLN A 186 -11.39 -6.90 -20.30
C GLN A 186 -12.56 -7.88 -20.40
N LEU A 187 -12.32 -9.17 -20.18
CA LEU A 187 -13.33 -10.25 -20.18
C LEU A 187 -14.56 -9.91 -19.34
N THR A 188 -14.31 -9.26 -18.21
CA THR A 188 -15.31 -9.00 -17.19
C THR A 188 -16.03 -7.67 -17.38
N LYS A 189 -15.43 -6.71 -18.12
CA LYS A 189 -16.19 -5.59 -18.71
C LYS A 189 -17.17 -6.09 -19.77
N ASP A 190 -16.76 -7.09 -20.56
CA ASP A 190 -17.60 -7.68 -21.60
C ASP A 190 -18.74 -8.53 -20.99
N LEU A 191 -18.48 -9.25 -19.89
CA LEU A 191 -19.53 -9.96 -19.14
C LEU A 191 -20.55 -9.01 -18.50
N LYS A 192 -20.11 -7.89 -17.90
CA LYS A 192 -21.02 -6.87 -17.33
C LYS A 192 -21.96 -6.25 -18.37
N LYS A 193 -21.55 -6.13 -19.64
CA LYS A 193 -22.43 -5.68 -20.74
C LYS A 193 -23.57 -6.65 -21.07
N HIS A 194 -23.48 -7.90 -20.62
CA HIS A 194 -24.44 -8.96 -20.94
C HIS A 194 -25.24 -9.45 -19.72
N SER A 195 -25.08 -8.84 -18.53
CA SER A 195 -25.68 -9.32 -17.29
C SER A 195 -26.42 -8.22 -16.49
N ASP A 196 -27.50 -7.66 -17.04
CA ASP A 196 -28.51 -6.93 -16.27
C ASP A 196 -29.55 -7.90 -15.65
N GLY A 197 -29.08 -8.95 -14.99
CA GLY A 197 -29.90 -9.94 -14.31
C GLY A 197 -29.65 -9.93 -12.79
N PRO A 198 -30.67 -10.08 -11.92
CA PRO A 198 -30.54 -9.82 -10.47
C PRO A 198 -29.64 -10.80 -9.71
N ASN A 199 -29.24 -11.92 -10.32
CA ASN A 199 -28.57 -13.03 -9.66
C ASN A 199 -27.23 -13.32 -10.34
N THR A 200 -26.24 -12.49 -10.07
CA THR A 200 -24.85 -12.81 -10.41
C THR A 200 -24.21 -13.51 -9.22
N LEU A 201 -23.82 -14.77 -9.39
CA LEU A 201 -23.02 -15.51 -8.41
C LEU A 201 -21.72 -14.73 -8.13
N LYS A 202 -21.51 -14.31 -6.88
CA LYS A 202 -20.25 -13.70 -6.47
C LYS A 202 -19.13 -14.74 -6.63
N SER A 203 -18.04 -14.33 -7.28
CA SER A 203 -16.81 -15.12 -7.34
C SER A 203 -16.37 -15.52 -5.93
N LEU A 204 -15.95 -16.77 -5.76
CA LEU A 204 -15.25 -17.23 -4.57
C LEU A 204 -14.02 -16.32 -4.36
N SER A 205 -14.08 -15.48 -3.33
CA SER A 205 -12.93 -14.71 -2.86
C SER A 205 -11.85 -15.70 -2.43
N GLN A 206 -10.73 -15.75 -3.15
CA GLN A 206 -9.57 -16.57 -2.76
C GLN A 206 -8.76 -15.93 -1.61
N THR A 207 -9.08 -14.70 -1.20
CA THR A 207 -8.18 -13.85 -0.39
C THR A 207 -8.77 -13.31 0.91
N ARG A 208 -9.99 -13.71 1.30
CA ARG A 208 -10.54 -13.35 2.62
C ARG A 208 -10.85 -14.59 3.44
N TRP A 209 -10.15 -14.75 4.56
CA TRP A 209 -10.38 -15.83 5.53
C TRP A 209 -11.84 -15.89 5.99
N SER A 210 -12.52 -14.76 6.09
CA SER A 210 -13.95 -14.71 6.44
C SER A 210 -14.82 -15.44 5.41
N THR A 211 -14.56 -15.27 4.11
CA THR A 211 -15.34 -15.95 3.05
C THR A 211 -15.07 -17.45 3.01
N CYS A 212 -13.83 -17.88 3.28
CA CYS A 212 -13.52 -19.31 3.47
C CYS A 212 -14.18 -19.88 4.73
N ALA A 213 -14.25 -19.11 5.82
CA ALA A 213 -14.92 -19.52 7.05
C ALA A 213 -16.43 -19.71 6.83
N GLU A 214 -17.09 -18.74 6.20
CA GLU A 214 -18.51 -18.80 5.85
C GLU A 214 -18.82 -19.97 4.92
N ALA A 215 -17.97 -20.23 3.92
CA ALA A 215 -18.14 -21.36 3.00
C ALA A 215 -17.99 -22.72 3.70
N CYS A 216 -16.97 -22.89 4.55
CA CYS A 216 -16.76 -24.13 5.31
C CYS A 216 -17.89 -24.35 6.33
N GLN A 217 -18.34 -23.29 6.99
CA GLN A 217 -19.47 -23.34 7.92
C GLN A 217 -20.78 -23.69 7.21
N SER A 218 -21.06 -23.05 6.08
CA SER A 218 -22.24 -23.36 5.27
C SER A 218 -22.21 -24.81 4.79
N LEU A 219 -21.07 -25.29 4.30
CA LEU A 219 -20.92 -26.68 3.86
C LEU A 219 -21.14 -27.67 5.02
N SER A 220 -20.57 -27.40 6.20
CA SER A 220 -20.74 -28.28 7.37
C SER A 220 -22.16 -28.24 7.93
N GLN A 221 -22.85 -27.11 7.84
CA GLN A 221 -24.19 -26.92 8.40
C GLN A 221 -25.28 -27.52 7.51
N TRP A 222 -25.14 -27.38 6.18
CA TRP A 222 -26.13 -27.81 5.19
C TRP A 222 -25.74 -29.11 4.48
N TRP A 223 -24.93 -29.94 5.14
CA TRP A 223 -24.29 -31.10 4.52
C TRP A 223 -25.30 -32.09 3.95
N GLU A 224 -26.33 -32.42 4.73
CA GLU A 224 -27.38 -33.37 4.36
C GLU A 224 -28.29 -32.81 3.25
N GLU A 225 -28.62 -31.52 3.31
CA GLU A 225 -29.43 -30.84 2.31
C GLU A 225 -28.71 -30.74 0.97
N ILE A 226 -27.41 -30.42 0.99
CA ILE A 226 -26.56 -30.41 -0.20
C ILE A 226 -26.49 -31.83 -0.79
N PHE A 227 -26.31 -32.84 0.04
CA PHE A 227 -26.25 -34.23 -0.39
C PHE A 227 -27.57 -34.67 -1.04
N SER A 228 -28.70 -34.35 -0.42
CA SER A 228 -30.04 -34.62 -0.93
C SER A 228 -30.30 -33.90 -2.26
N ALA A 229 -29.92 -32.63 -2.37
CA ALA A 229 -30.05 -31.85 -3.59
C ALA A 229 -29.22 -32.44 -4.74
N LEU A 230 -27.96 -32.85 -4.48
CA LEU A 230 -27.12 -33.50 -5.47
C LEU A 230 -27.71 -34.83 -5.94
N LYS A 231 -28.27 -35.63 -5.02
CA LYS A 231 -28.95 -36.88 -5.34
C LYS A 231 -30.23 -36.65 -6.15
N SER A 232 -30.96 -35.58 -5.88
CA SER A 232 -32.12 -35.15 -6.68
C SER A 232 -31.71 -34.77 -8.10
N ILE A 233 -30.62 -34.01 -8.25
CA ILE A 233 -30.08 -33.62 -9.57
C ILE A 233 -29.58 -34.85 -10.35
N GLU A 234 -28.85 -35.76 -9.70
CA GLU A 234 -28.35 -37.01 -10.31
C GLU A 234 -29.49 -37.85 -10.92
N ASN A 235 -30.62 -37.94 -10.22
CA ASN A 235 -31.77 -38.76 -10.63
C ASN A 235 -32.78 -38.02 -11.53
N ASN A 236 -32.55 -36.75 -11.84
CA ASN A 236 -33.50 -35.96 -12.62
C ASN A 236 -33.36 -36.22 -14.13
N VAL A 237 -34.37 -36.86 -14.71
CA VAL A 237 -34.41 -37.20 -16.15
C VAL A 237 -34.39 -35.98 -17.07
N THR A 238 -34.82 -34.79 -16.62
CA THR A 238 -34.83 -33.57 -17.44
C THR A 238 -33.50 -32.83 -17.46
N GLN A 239 -32.56 -33.17 -16.55
CA GLN A 239 -31.25 -32.54 -16.49
C GLN A 239 -30.29 -33.08 -17.55
N LYS A 240 -29.37 -32.22 -18.01
CA LYS A 240 -28.32 -32.60 -18.96
C LYS A 240 -27.44 -33.71 -18.38
N THR A 241 -26.95 -34.61 -19.23
CA THR A 241 -26.09 -35.71 -18.81
C THR A 241 -24.81 -35.22 -18.12
N SER A 242 -24.19 -34.13 -18.60
CA SER A 242 -23.02 -33.52 -17.96
C SER A 242 -23.32 -33.05 -16.53
N THR A 243 -24.45 -32.37 -16.32
CA THR A 243 -24.89 -31.89 -15.00
C THR A 243 -25.16 -33.03 -14.02
N LYS A 244 -25.75 -34.14 -14.51
CA LYS A 244 -25.93 -35.36 -13.69
C LYS A 244 -24.60 -35.97 -13.30
N CYS A 245 -23.65 -36.07 -14.23
CA CYS A 245 -22.30 -36.58 -13.96
C CYS A 245 -21.53 -35.71 -12.97
N GLU A 246 -21.64 -34.37 -13.08
CA GLU A 246 -21.03 -33.43 -12.14
C GLU A 246 -21.64 -33.56 -10.74
N ALA A 247 -22.97 -33.60 -10.63
CA ALA A 247 -23.65 -33.77 -9.36
C ALA A 247 -23.25 -35.08 -8.67
N LYS A 248 -23.20 -36.18 -9.43
CA LYS A 248 -22.71 -37.48 -8.96
C LYS A 248 -21.25 -37.40 -8.50
N GLY A 249 -20.38 -36.77 -9.28
CA GLY A 249 -18.97 -36.60 -8.95
C GLY A 249 -18.75 -35.81 -7.66
N ILE A 250 -19.54 -34.77 -7.42
CA ILE A 250 -19.51 -33.98 -6.18
C ILE A 250 -20.06 -34.79 -5.01
N ARG A 251 -21.19 -35.48 -5.19
CA ARG A 251 -21.77 -36.36 -4.15
C ARG A 251 -20.78 -37.41 -3.68
N LEU A 252 -20.13 -38.12 -4.61
CA LEU A 252 -19.11 -39.12 -4.30
C LEU A 252 -17.89 -38.52 -3.57
N LYS A 253 -17.54 -37.26 -3.84
CA LYS A 253 -16.46 -36.57 -3.10
C LYS A 253 -16.89 -36.24 -1.67
N LEU A 254 -18.14 -35.83 -1.46
CA LEU A 254 -18.68 -35.56 -0.12
C LEU A 254 -18.72 -36.86 0.72
N GLU A 255 -18.99 -38.02 0.12
CA GLU A 255 -18.99 -39.31 0.84
C GLU A 255 -17.62 -39.76 1.36
N ARG A 256 -16.53 -39.13 0.90
CA ARG A 256 -15.19 -39.47 1.38
C ARG A 256 -14.99 -38.99 2.81
N LEU A 257 -14.45 -39.87 3.64
CA LEU A 257 -14.12 -39.56 5.03
C LEU A 257 -13.20 -38.34 5.13
N GLU A 258 -12.22 -38.22 4.23
CA GLU A 258 -11.30 -37.07 4.18
C GLU A 258 -12.05 -35.76 3.93
N THR A 259 -13.04 -35.76 3.04
CA THR A 259 -13.83 -34.55 2.74
C THR A 259 -14.71 -34.15 3.92
N ALA A 260 -15.39 -35.12 4.53
CA ALA A 260 -16.23 -34.88 5.71
C ALA A 260 -15.39 -34.40 6.91
N PHE A 261 -14.24 -35.02 7.13
CA PHE A 261 -13.29 -34.60 8.16
C PHE A 261 -12.78 -33.19 7.91
N MET A 262 -12.35 -32.89 6.68
CA MET A 262 -11.83 -31.56 6.33
C MET A 262 -12.90 -30.48 6.46
N ALA A 263 -14.13 -30.73 6.01
CA ALA A 263 -15.23 -29.77 6.16
C ALA A 263 -15.50 -29.43 7.64
N LYS A 264 -15.53 -30.44 8.51
CA LYS A 264 -15.79 -30.27 9.94
C LYS A 264 -14.60 -29.65 10.70
N PHE A 265 -13.38 -30.11 10.41
CA PHE A 265 -12.15 -29.58 10.99
C PHE A 265 -11.95 -28.12 10.63
N TRP A 266 -12.04 -27.79 9.34
CA TRP A 266 -11.83 -26.41 8.90
C TRP A 266 -12.95 -25.50 9.35
N SER A 267 -14.23 -25.93 9.33
CA SER A 267 -15.32 -25.13 9.90
C SER A 267 -15.04 -24.69 11.34
N PHE A 268 -14.56 -25.61 12.19
CA PHE A 268 -14.19 -25.30 13.57
C PHE A 268 -13.00 -24.34 13.68
N VAL A 269 -11.91 -24.62 12.96
CA VAL A 269 -10.68 -23.82 13.01
C VAL A 269 -10.93 -22.41 12.46
N THR A 270 -11.57 -22.29 11.29
CA THR A 270 -11.81 -21.00 10.62
C THR A 270 -12.81 -20.15 11.39
N HIS A 271 -13.84 -20.76 12.01
CA HIS A 271 -14.79 -20.04 12.85
C HIS A 271 -14.08 -19.42 14.07
N ARG A 272 -13.19 -20.17 14.73
CA ARG A 272 -12.40 -19.65 15.87
C ARG A 272 -11.45 -18.53 15.47
N LEU A 273 -10.78 -18.66 14.34
CA LEU A 273 -9.89 -17.61 13.82
C LEU A 273 -10.67 -16.35 13.42
N ASN A 274 -11.84 -16.49 12.79
CA ASN A 274 -12.67 -15.36 12.39
C ASN A 274 -13.28 -14.61 13.59
N ALA A 275 -13.61 -15.32 14.69
CA ALA A 275 -14.16 -14.70 15.90
C ALA A 275 -13.15 -13.83 16.68
N ILE A 276 -11.84 -14.02 16.47
CA ILE A 276 -10.76 -13.25 17.13
C ILE A 276 -10.31 -12.06 16.26
N ASN A 277 -10.68 -12.06 14.97
CA ASN A 277 -10.31 -11.03 13.99
C ASN A 277 -11.34 -9.88 13.87
N ILE A 278 -12.17 -9.67 14.91
CA ILE A 278 -13.12 -8.55 15.02
C ILE A 278 -12.54 -7.49 15.95
#